data_AF-A0A2I0WRF5-F1
#
_entry.id   AF-A0A2I0WRF5-F1
#
_cell.length_a   1.000
_cell.length_b   1.000
_cell.length_c   1.000
_cell.angle_alpha   90.00
_cell.angle_beta   90.00
_cell.angle_gamma   90.00
#
_symmetry.space_group_name_H-M   'P 1'
#
loop_
_entity.id
_entity.type
_entity.pdbx_description
1 polymer ?
#
loop_
_entity_poly.entity_id
_entity_poly.type
_entity_poly.pdbx_seq_one_letter_code
_entity_poly.pdbx_strand_id
1 'polypeptide(L)'
;MLTKVRQQIMTSNQHYKAVADAHRRHRVFNVGDLVLVRLRRECFAPGTYSKLSRRKIGPVPITAKINDNEYTVALPDDCNTSPTFNVSDIWPYTPPDDGVITISSSESSSSEPGKS
;
A
#
# COMPACT_ATOMS: atom_id res chain seq x y z
N MET A 1 2.95 -44.53 -11.30
CA MET A 1 2.48 -44.04 -9.98
C MET A 1 2.66 -42.53 -9.79
N LEU A 2 3.77 -41.92 -10.23
CA LEU A 2 4.04 -40.48 -10.09
C LEU A 2 3.01 -39.53 -10.75
N THR A 3 2.38 -39.95 -11.85
CA THR A 3 1.39 -39.14 -12.59
C THR A 3 0.09 -38.93 -11.80
N LYS A 4 -0.38 -39.94 -11.06
CA LYS A 4 -1.60 -39.83 -10.22
C LYS A 4 -1.43 -38.81 -9.09
N VAL A 5 -0.27 -38.82 -8.43
CA VAL A 5 0.03 -37.86 -7.35
C VAL A 5 0.10 -36.43 -7.90
N ARG A 6 0.76 -36.22 -9.05
CA ARG A 6 0.82 -34.90 -9.70
C ARG A 6 -0.56 -34.38 -10.10
N GLN A 7 -1.40 -35.23 -10.70
CA GLN A 7 -2.76 -34.85 -11.06
C GLN A 7 -3.59 -34.46 -9.84
N GLN A 8 -3.49 -35.22 -8.74
CA GLN A 8 -4.23 -34.92 -7.52
C GLN A 8 -3.81 -33.58 -6.89
N ILE A 9 -2.51 -33.26 -6.89
CA ILE A 9 -2.00 -31.96 -6.45
C ILE A 9 -2.53 -30.83 -7.35
N MET A 10 -2.52 -31.01 -8.68
CA MET A 10 -3.04 -30.00 -9.61
C MET A 10 -4.53 -29.74 -9.41
N THR A 11 -5.36 -30.79 -9.32
CA THR A 11 -6.80 -30.66 -9.08
C THR A 11 -7.09 -29.95 -7.75
N SER A 12 -6.34 -30.31 -6.71
CA SER A 12 -6.43 -29.66 -5.40
C SER A 12 -6.09 -28.17 -5.48
N ASN A 13 -4.95 -27.82 -6.08
CA ASN A 13 -4.52 -26.43 -6.28
C ASN A 13 -5.54 -25.61 -7.10
N GLN A 14 -6.12 -26.19 -8.14
CA GLN A 14 -7.16 -25.55 -8.95
C GLN A 14 -8.41 -25.27 -8.13
N HIS A 15 -8.84 -26.22 -7.31
CA HIS A 15 -9.99 -26.05 -6.43
C HIS A 15 -9.74 -24.93 -5.41
N TYR A 16 -8.59 -24.95 -4.73
CA TYR A 16 -8.21 -23.88 -3.80
C TYR A 16 -8.15 -22.51 -4.47
N LYS A 17 -7.58 -22.43 -5.68
CA LYS A 17 -7.54 -21.19 -6.46
C LYS A 17 -8.94 -20.67 -6.77
N ALA A 18 -9.84 -21.52 -7.27
CA ALA A 18 -11.22 -21.14 -7.60
C ALA A 18 -11.99 -20.62 -6.37
N VAL A 19 -11.85 -21.30 -5.23
CA VAL A 19 -12.50 -20.87 -3.97
C VAL A 19 -11.92 -19.54 -3.48
N ALA A 20 -10.60 -19.35 -3.56
CA ALA A 20 -9.97 -18.10 -3.15
C ALA A 20 -10.33 -16.94 -4.08
N ASP A 21 -10.31 -17.14 -5.40
CA ASP A 21 -10.59 -16.12 -6.40
C ASP A 21 -12.06 -15.68 -6.35
N ALA A 22 -13.00 -16.57 -6.00
CA ALA A 22 -14.42 -16.21 -5.83
C ALA A 22 -14.67 -15.12 -4.77
N HIS A 23 -13.80 -15.02 -3.77
CA HIS A 23 -13.91 -14.01 -2.70
C HIS A 23 -13.06 -12.76 -2.96
N ARG A 24 -12.23 -12.75 -4.01
CA ARG A 24 -11.34 -11.64 -4.34
C ARG A 24 -12.10 -10.57 -5.10
N ARG A 25 -12.09 -9.34 -4.56
CA ARG A 25 -12.47 -8.16 -5.33
C ARG A 25 -11.33 -7.83 -6.28
N HIS A 26 -11.57 -7.94 -7.58
CA HIS A 26 -10.59 -7.53 -8.59
C HIS A 26 -10.41 -6.00 -8.50
N ARG A 27 -9.21 -5.57 -8.13
CA ARG A 27 -8.79 -4.18 -8.11
C ARG A 27 -7.49 -4.11 -8.90
N VAL A 28 -7.46 -3.30 -9.93
CA VAL A 28 -6.28 -3.08 -10.77
C VAL A 28 -6.01 -1.59 -10.79
N PHE A 29 -4.74 -1.25 -10.65
CA PHE A 29 -4.28 0.11 -10.75
C PHE A 29 -3.24 0.23 -11.87
N ASN A 30 -3.04 1.44 -12.35
CA ASN A 30 -2.05 1.78 -13.36
C ASN A 30 -0.96 2.67 -12.77
N VAL A 31 0.20 2.71 -13.45
CA VAL A 31 1.25 3.66 -13.12
C VAL A 31 0.71 5.08 -13.31
N GLY A 32 0.93 5.94 -12.32
CA GLY A 32 0.40 7.30 -12.25
C GLY A 32 -0.90 7.45 -11.47
N ASP A 33 -1.63 6.36 -11.18
CA ASP A 33 -2.84 6.44 -10.36
C ASP A 33 -2.48 6.93 -8.95
N LEU A 34 -3.22 7.94 -8.47
CA LEU A 34 -3.12 8.40 -7.10
C LEU A 34 -3.85 7.43 -6.17
N VAL A 35 -3.15 6.97 -5.14
CA VAL A 35 -3.66 6.00 -4.19
C VAL A 35 -3.35 6.39 -2.76
N LEU A 36 -4.12 5.82 -1.85
CA LEU A 36 -3.84 5.81 -0.42
C LEU A 36 -3.28 4.44 -0.04
N VAL A 37 -2.12 4.38 0.60
CA VAL A 37 -1.48 3.13 1.03
C VAL A 37 -1.48 2.99 2.55
N ARG A 38 -1.66 1.77 3.05
CA ARG A 38 -1.61 1.48 4.48
C ARG A 38 -0.18 1.26 4.94
N LEU A 39 0.30 2.11 5.84
CA LEU A 39 1.61 1.94 6.48
C LEU A 39 1.52 0.98 7.68
N ARG A 40 2.59 0.22 7.88
CA ARG A 40 2.76 -0.63 9.07
C ARG A 40 3.23 0.20 10.26
N ARG A 41 3.09 -0.35 11.46
CA ARG A 41 3.41 0.35 12.72
C ARG A 41 4.88 0.78 12.79
N GLU A 42 5.75 0.05 12.11
CA GLU A 42 7.20 0.28 12.03
C GLU A 42 7.60 1.56 11.29
N CYS A 43 6.68 2.19 10.54
CA CYS A 43 6.93 3.49 9.92
C CYS A 43 6.70 4.67 10.86
N PHE A 44 6.06 4.47 12.01
CA PHE A 44 5.71 5.54 12.94
C PHE A 44 6.72 5.59 14.08
N ALA A 45 7.16 6.80 14.44
CA ALA A 45 8.02 6.99 15.60
C ALA A 45 7.37 6.38 16.87
N PRO A 46 8.17 5.76 17.77
CA PRO A 46 7.67 5.23 19.03
C PRO A 46 6.90 6.30 19.80
N GLY A 47 5.64 6.03 20.14
CA GLY A 47 4.77 6.98 20.86
C GLY A 47 3.84 7.84 20.00
N THR A 48 4.08 7.97 18.69
CA THR A 48 3.20 8.70 17.76
C THR A 48 2.00 7.84 17.30
N TYR A 49 2.07 6.53 17.52
CA TYR A 49 1.03 5.58 17.13
C TYR A 49 -0.12 5.54 18.15
N SER A 50 -1.21 6.26 17.87
CA SER A 50 -2.48 6.10 18.60
C SER A 50 -3.34 4.99 17.98
N LYS A 51 -4.09 4.23 18.81
CA LYS A 51 -5.02 3.17 18.40
C LYS A 51 -6.12 3.67 17.44
N LEU A 52 -6.34 4.99 17.38
CA LEU A 52 -7.32 5.68 16.53
C LEU A 52 -6.70 6.43 15.33
N SER A 53 -5.37 6.38 15.15
CA SER A 53 -4.71 7.11 14.06
C SER A 53 -5.11 6.57 12.68
N ARG A 54 -5.29 7.48 11.71
CA ARG A 54 -5.52 7.12 10.30
C ARG A 54 -4.27 6.40 9.79
N ARG A 55 -4.41 5.09 9.51
CA ARG A 55 -3.31 4.20 9.09
C ARG A 55 -2.91 4.31 7.62
N LYS A 56 -3.48 5.26 6.88
CA LYS A 56 -3.27 5.40 5.44
C LYS A 56 -2.54 6.71 5.15
N ILE A 57 -1.52 6.65 4.31
CA ILE A 57 -0.80 7.79 3.76
C ILE A 57 -1.20 7.95 2.29
N GLY A 58 -1.20 9.18 1.80
CA GLY A 58 -1.48 9.52 0.41
C GLY A 58 -2.21 10.84 0.30
N PRO A 59 -2.47 11.35 -0.91
CA PRO A 59 -2.32 10.69 -2.22
C PRO A 59 -0.86 10.53 -2.68
N VAL A 60 -0.49 9.31 -3.04
CA VAL A 60 0.81 8.99 -3.65
C VAL A 60 0.61 8.31 -5.00
N PRO A 61 1.43 8.60 -6.02
CA PRO A 61 1.33 7.93 -7.31
C PRO A 61 1.95 6.53 -7.25
N ILE A 62 1.34 5.60 -7.99
CA ILE A 62 1.98 4.32 -8.34
C ILE A 62 3.10 4.58 -9.33
N THR A 63 4.30 4.10 -9.03
CA THR A 63 5.48 4.24 -9.87
C THR A 63 5.75 3.01 -10.73
N ALA A 64 5.35 1.82 -10.27
CA ALA A 64 5.48 0.59 -11.03
C ALA A 64 4.38 -0.42 -10.68
N LYS A 65 3.98 -1.23 -11.68
CA LYS A 65 3.10 -2.39 -11.51
C LYS A 65 3.93 -3.66 -11.69
N ILE A 66 4.14 -4.42 -10.62
CA ILE A 66 4.90 -5.68 -10.65
C ILE A 66 3.98 -6.82 -11.10
N ASN A 67 2.78 -6.89 -10.51
CA ASN A 67 1.69 -7.78 -10.91
C ASN A 67 0.35 -7.19 -10.43
N ASP A 68 -0.79 -7.79 -10.78
CA ASP A 68 -2.12 -7.28 -10.38
C ASP A 68 -2.32 -7.20 -8.86
N ASN A 69 -1.50 -7.91 -8.08
CA ASN A 69 -1.57 -8.01 -6.63
C ASN A 69 -0.49 -7.16 -5.93
N GLU A 70 0.47 -6.57 -6.65
CA GLU A 70 1.67 -5.97 -6.07
C GLU A 70 2.19 -4.78 -6.89
N TYR A 71 2.33 -3.64 -6.23
CA TYR A 71 2.62 -2.34 -6.83
C TYR A 71 3.68 -1.59 -6.04
N THR A 72 4.49 -0.79 -6.72
CA THR A 72 5.41 0.15 -6.08
C THR A 72 4.82 1.55 -6.12
N VAL A 73 4.93 2.30 -5.02
CA VAL A 73 4.46 3.68 -4.91
C VAL A 73 5.60 4.64 -4.57
N ALA A 74 5.42 5.92 -4.88
CA ALA A 74 6.34 6.97 -4.46
C ALA A 74 6.11 7.31 -2.97
N LEU A 75 6.73 6.54 -2.08
CA LEU A 75 6.75 6.86 -0.65
C LEU A 75 7.69 8.03 -0.34
N PRO A 76 7.40 8.86 0.67
CA PRO A 76 8.36 9.81 1.23
C PRO A 76 9.58 9.09 1.83
N ASP A 77 10.74 9.73 1.78
CA ASP A 77 12.01 9.18 2.29
C ASP A 77 11.99 8.93 3.81
N ASP A 78 11.11 9.62 4.55
CA ASP A 78 10.91 9.43 5.99
C ASP A 78 10.29 8.06 6.34
N CYS A 79 9.76 7.34 5.34
CA CYS A 79 9.16 6.02 5.54
C CYS A 79 10.22 4.93 5.51
N ASN A 80 10.54 4.35 6.66
CA ASN A 80 11.48 3.22 6.78
C ASN A 80 10.88 1.86 6.35
N THR A 81 10.13 1.82 5.26
CA THR A 81 9.47 0.60 4.76
C THR A 81 9.58 0.53 3.25
N SER A 82 9.60 -0.70 2.72
CA SER A 82 9.65 -0.92 1.29
C SER A 82 8.50 -0.20 0.57
N PRO A 83 8.75 0.42 -0.60
CA PRO A 83 7.73 1.12 -1.38
C PRO A 83 6.76 0.17 -2.11
N THR A 84 6.92 -1.14 -1.94
CA THR A 84 6.09 -2.17 -2.57
C THR A 84 4.95 -2.60 -1.65
N PHE A 85 3.72 -2.52 -2.15
CA PHE A 85 2.50 -2.81 -1.42
C PHE A 85 1.62 -3.84 -2.15
N ASN A 86 0.95 -4.67 -1.35
CA ASN A 86 -0.09 -5.54 -1.87
C ASN A 86 -1.34 -4.73 -2.22
N VAL A 87 -2.08 -5.15 -3.26
CA VAL A 87 -3.36 -4.53 -3.66
C VAL A 87 -4.38 -4.43 -2.52
N SER A 88 -4.33 -5.31 -1.52
CA SER A 88 -5.18 -5.26 -0.33
C SER A 88 -4.89 -4.07 0.59
N ASP A 89 -3.69 -3.52 0.51
CA ASP A 89 -3.20 -2.39 1.29
C ASP A 89 -3.24 -1.06 0.51
N ILE A 90 -3.82 -1.08 -0.70
CA ILE A 90 -3.95 0.08 -1.59
C ILE A 90 -5.44 0.43 -1.77
N TRP A 91 -5.77 1.72 -1.69
CA TRP A 91 -7.10 2.25 -1.98
C TRP A 91 -7.02 3.34 -3.05
N PRO A 92 -7.98 3.39 -4.00
CA PRO A 92 -8.06 4.48 -4.94
C PRO A 92 -8.26 5.80 -4.18
N TYR A 93 -7.54 6.84 -4.60
CA TYR A 93 -7.78 8.19 -4.14
C TYR A 93 -8.80 8.87 -5.06
N THR A 94 -9.86 9.43 -4.47
CA THR A 94 -10.81 10.28 -5.18
C THR A 94 -10.64 11.70 -4.65
N PRO A 95 -10.20 12.66 -5.49
CA PRO A 95 -10.12 14.05 -5.04
C PRO A 95 -11.53 14.53 -4.65
N PRO A 96 -11.70 15.20 -3.50
CA PRO A 96 -12.88 16.01 -3.28
C PRO A 96 -12.85 17.14 -4.31
N ASP A 97 -13.95 17.31 -5.04
CA ASP A 97 -14.20 18.27 -6.12
C ASP A 97 -13.23 19.49 -6.12
N ASP A 98 -12.40 19.60 -7.16
CA ASP A 98 -11.49 20.71 -7.50
C ASP A 98 -10.50 21.26 -6.44
N GLY A 99 -10.07 20.45 -5.47
CA GLY A 99 -8.96 20.82 -4.58
C GLY A 99 -7.58 20.42 -5.13
N VAL A 100 -6.75 21.39 -5.57
CA VAL A 100 -5.33 21.14 -5.92
C VAL A 100 -4.59 20.54 -4.73
N ILE A 101 -4.04 19.34 -4.92
CA ILE A 101 -3.31 18.62 -3.89
C ILE A 101 -1.90 19.20 -3.81
N THR A 102 -1.67 20.13 -2.89
CA THR A 102 -0.31 20.58 -2.57
C THR A 102 0.39 19.45 -1.82
N ILE A 103 1.37 18.83 -2.47
CA ILE A 103 2.27 17.86 -1.84
C ILE A 103 3.16 18.68 -0.89
N SER A 104 2.68 18.95 0.33
CA SER A 104 3.53 19.53 1.37
C SER A 104 4.53 18.47 1.81
N SER A 105 5.68 18.44 1.14
CA SER A 105 6.94 18.10 1.79
C SER A 105 7.06 19.01 3.00
N SER A 106 6.95 18.44 4.19
CA SER A 106 7.11 19.17 5.44
C SER A 106 8.54 19.72 5.51
N GLU A 107 8.69 20.96 5.08
CA GLU A 107 9.85 21.80 5.30
C GLU A 107 10.01 22.02 6.81
N SER A 108 11.12 21.48 7.33
CA SER A 108 11.51 21.48 8.73
C SER A 108 11.58 22.90 9.31
N SER A 109 10.63 23.25 10.18
CA SER A 109 10.77 24.45 11.01
C SER A 109 11.70 24.16 12.19
N SER A 110 12.99 24.42 11.99
CA SER A 110 13.99 24.52 13.06
C SER A 110 13.58 25.58 14.08
N SER A 111 13.54 25.24 15.37
CA SER A 111 13.32 26.21 16.47
C SER A 111 14.51 26.14 17.43
N GLU A 112 15.28 27.22 17.49
CA GLU A 112 16.43 27.41 18.40
C GLU A 112 15.99 27.52 19.88
N PRO A 113 16.84 27.11 20.84
CA PRO A 113 16.55 27.20 22.27
C PRO A 113 16.88 28.59 22.85
N GLY A 114 15.85 29.30 23.31
CA GLY A 114 16.00 30.52 24.12
C GLY A 114 16.31 30.20 25.58
N LYS A 115 17.54 30.52 26.01
CA LYS A 115 17.97 30.61 27.41
C LYS A 115 17.31 31.80 28.11
N SER A 116 16.91 31.64 29.37
CA SER A 116 16.93 32.68 30.42
C SER A 116 16.91 32.00 31.79
#